data_AF-A0A166HC33-F1
#
_entry.id   AF-A0A166HC33-F1
#
_cell.length_a   1.000
_cell.length_b   1.000
_cell.length_c   1.000
_cell.angle_alpha   90.00
_cell.angle_beta   90.00
_cell.angle_gamma   90.00
#
_symmetry.space_group_name_H-M   'P 1'
#
loop_
_entity.id
_entity.type
_entity.pdbx_description
1 polymer ?
#
loop_
_entity_poly.entity_id
_entity_poly.type
_entity_poly.pdbx_seq_one_letter_code
_entity_poly.pdbx_strand_id
1 'polypeptide(L)' 'MGVDEEITLLKSEIKRLGFDTEEGIKAVKFGVLVRDEAVSNAFEALVGTLRAAKKRRNVVS' A
#
# COMPACT_ATOMS: atom_id res chain seq x y z
N MET A 1 5.15 -3.26 18.28
CA MET A 1 5.12 -2.96 16.85
C MET A 1 5.64 -1.55 16.66
N GLY A 2 6.83 -1.44 16.10
CA GLY A 2 7.45 -0.16 15.76
C GLY A 2 7.18 0.20 14.30
N VAL A 3 7.23 1.49 13.98
CA VAL A 3 7.06 2.01 12.60
C VAL A 3 8.01 1.32 11.61
N ASP A 4 9.22 0.93 12.03
CA ASP A 4 10.18 0.23 11.18
C ASP A 4 9.76 -1.21 10.80
N GLU A 5 9.09 -1.92 11.71
CA GLU A 5 8.55 -3.25 11.45
C GLU A 5 7.39 -3.16 10.45
N GLU A 6 6.53 -2.16 10.61
CA GLU A 6 5.44 -1.85 9.67
C GLU A 6 5.97 -1.50 8.28
N ILE A 7 7.02 -0.67 8.19
CA ILE A 7 7.66 -0.34 6.90
C ILE A 7 8.26 -1.59 6.26
N THR A 8 8.85 -2.49 7.05
CA THR A 8 9.44 -3.73 6.53
C THR A 8 8.38 -4.66 5.98
N LEU A 9 7.28 -4.83 6.70
CA LEU A 9 6.12 -5.61 6.25
C LEU A 9 5.48 -4.98 5.01
N LEU A 10 5.37 -3.65 4.94
CA LEU A 10 4.82 -2.97 3.75
C LEU A 10 5.68 -3.24 2.52
N LYS A 11 7.01 -3.21 2.66
CA LYS A 11 7.95 -3.54 1.58
C LYS A 11 7.83 -4.99 1.14
N SER A 12 7.62 -5.95 2.06
CA SER A 12 7.42 -7.36 1.68
C SER A 12 6.10 -7.54 0.92
N GLU A 13 5.03 -6.89 1.35
CA GLU A 13 3.74 -6.98 0.68
C GLU A 13 3.74 -6.29 -0.69
N ILE A 14 4.43 -5.16 -0.86
CA ILE A 14 4.65 -4.54 -2.19
C ILE A 14 5.43 -5.47 -3.11
N LYS A 15 6.42 -6.22 -2.61
CA LYS A 15 7.15 -7.21 -3.42
C LYS A 15 6.30 -8.42 -3.78
N ARG A 16 5.39 -8.85 -2.89
CA ARG A 16 4.50 -10.00 -3.10
C ARG A 16 3.37 -9.71 -4.09
N LEU A 17 2.74 -8.53 -3.95
CA LEU A 17 1.56 -8.13 -4.73
C LEU A 17 1.90 -7.24 -5.94
N GLY A 18 3.10 -6.65 -5.95
CA GLY A 18 3.54 -5.72 -6.97
C GLY A 18 4.11 -6.40 -8.21
N PHE A 19 4.20 -5.60 -9.26
CA PHE A 19 4.84 -5.92 -10.53
C PHE A 19 6.12 -5.11 -10.68
N ASP A 20 7.05 -5.61 -11.49
CA ASP A 20 8.24 -4.85 -11.86
C ASP A 20 7.87 -3.76 -12.87
N THR A 21 8.33 -2.53 -12.62
CA THR A 21 8.27 -1.44 -13.59
C THR A 21 9.46 -1.52 -14.55
N GLU A 22 9.40 -0.75 -15.64
CA GLU A 22 10.50 -0.64 -16.62
C GLU A 22 11.82 -0.13 -15.99
N GLU A 23 11.73 0.51 -14.82
CA GLU A 23 12.86 1.02 -14.05
C GLU A 23 13.42 0.00 -13.04
N GLY A 24 12.88 -1.23 -13.00
CA GLY A 24 13.26 -2.26 -12.03
C GLY A 24 12.74 -2.01 -10.60
N ILE A 25 11.77 -1.11 -10.46
CA ILE A 25 11.12 -0.81 -9.18
C ILE A 25 9.89 -1.70 -9.02
N LYS A 26 9.65 -2.24 -7.81
CA LYS A 26 8.40 -2.94 -7.50
C LYS A 26 7.29 -1.92 -7.23
N ALA A 27 6.24 -1.95 -8.04
CA ALA A 27 5.05 -1.10 -7.86
C ALA A 27 3.79 -1.96 -7.68
N VAL A 28 2.85 -1.50 -6.85
CA VAL A 28 1.56 -2.18 -6.65
C VAL A 28 0.43 -1.17 -6.78
N LYS A 29 -0.66 -1.57 -7.45
CA LYS A 29 -1.85 -0.73 -7.53
C LYS A 29 -2.45 -0.57 -6.13
N PHE A 30 -2.75 0.66 -5.74
CA PHE A 30 -3.39 0.96 -4.45
C PHE A 30 -4.62 0.08 -4.18
N GLY A 31 -5.48 -0.10 -5.20
CA GLY A 31 -6.68 -0.91 -5.08
C GLY A 31 -6.43 -2.41 -4.85
N VAL A 32 -5.27 -2.93 -5.22
CA VAL A 32 -4.85 -4.31 -4.93
C VAL A 32 -4.33 -4.39 -3.51
N LEU A 33 -3.44 -3.45 -3.15
CA LEU A 33 -2.84 -3.36 -1.82
C LEU A 33 -3.88 -3.25 -0.70
N VAL A 34 -4.90 -2.40 -0.86
CA VAL A 34 -5.94 -2.19 0.18
C VAL A 34 -7.10 -3.19 0.16
N ARG A 35 -7.11 -4.12 -0.80
CA ARG A 35 -8.08 -5.23 -0.88
C ARG A 35 -7.48 -6.55 -0.42
N ASP A 36 -6.16 -6.60 -0.28
CA ASP A 36 -5.49 -7.74 0.30
C ASP A 36 -5.74 -7.79 1.81
N GLU A 37 -6.19 -8.94 2.29
CA GLU A 37 -6.64 -9.13 3.66
C GLU A 37 -5.48 -9.00 4.67
N ALA A 38 -4.29 -9.48 4.31
CA ALA A 38 -3.11 -9.39 5.18
C ALA A 38 -2.66 -7.93 5.36
N VAL A 39 -2.68 -7.16 4.26
CA VAL A 39 -2.32 -5.74 4.28
C VAL A 39 -3.40 -4.92 4.98
N SER A 40 -4.68 -5.17 4.71
CA SER A 40 -5.78 -4.41 5.32
C SER A 40 -5.78 -4.54 6.84
N ASN A 41 -5.49 -5.72 7.38
CA ASN A 41 -5.44 -5.97 8.82
C ASN A 41 -4.17 -5.38 9.46
N ALA A 42 -3.03 -5.44 8.76
CA ALA A 42 -1.77 -4.92 9.29
C ALA A 42 -1.63 -3.39 9.21
N PHE A 43 -2.35 -2.74 8.29
CA PHE A 43 -2.19 -1.32 7.98
C PHE A 43 -3.48 -0.51 8.09
N GLU A 44 -4.44 -0.95 8.91
CA GLU A 44 -5.79 -0.36 8.96
C GLU A 44 -5.79 1.17 9.13
N ALA A 45 -4.95 1.71 10.02
CA ALA A 45 -4.80 3.14 10.24
C ALA A 45 -4.19 3.89 9.03
N LEU A 46 -3.19 3.27 8.37
CA LEU A 46 -2.52 3.82 7.19
C LEU A 46 -3.46 3.79 5.97
N VAL A 47 -4.14 2.67 5.75
CA VAL A 47 -5.16 2.49 4.69
C VAL A 47 -6.33 3.44 4.91
N GLY A 48 -6.77 3.64 6.16
CA GLY A 48 -7.78 4.63 6.53
C GLY A 48 -7.34 6.05 6.15
N THR A 49 -6.10 6.42 6.43
CA THR A 49 -5.52 7.72 6.08
C THR A 49 -5.38 7.90 4.56
N LEU A 50 -4.91 6.88 3.84
CA LEU A 50 -4.76 6.91 2.38
C LEU A 50 -6.12 6.93 1.65
N ARG A 51 -7.12 6.18 2.14
CA ARG A 51 -8.51 6.25 1.63
C ARG A 51 -9.13 7.61 1.89
N ALA A 52 -8.92 8.19 3.08
CA ALA A 52 -9.36 9.53 3.40
C ALA A 52 -8.67 10.58 2.50
N ALA A 53 -7.37 10.44 2.25
CA ALA A 53 -6.61 11.29 1.33
C ALA A 53 -7.13 11.18 -0.11
N LYS A 54 -7.38 9.95 -0.60
CA LYS A 54 -7.97 9.69 -1.93
C LYS A 54 -9.37 10.27 -2.06
N LYS A 55 -10.22 10.15 -1.04
CA LYS A 55 -11.59 10.69 -1.05
C LYS A 55 -11.61 12.23 -1.00
N ARG A 56 -10.59 12.84 -0.38
CA ARG A 56 -10.43 14.30 -0.29
C ARG A 56 -9.76 14.91 -1.53
N ARG A 57 -8.94 14.15 -2.26
CA ARG A 57 -8.34 14.57 -3.53
C ARG A 57 -9.12 14.01 -4.71
N ASN A 58 -9.99 14.87 -5.26
CA ASN A 58 -10.42 14.81 -6.66
C ASN A 58 -9.20 15.13 -7.57
N VAL A 59 -8.14 14.32 -7.51
CA VAL A 59 -6.89 14.54 -8.24
C VAL A 59 -6.70 13.40 -9.22
N VAL A 60 -7.27 13.68 -10.41
CA VAL A 60 -6.85 13.38 -11.78
C VAL A 60 -6.29 11.97 -12.07
N SER A 61 -7.09 11.24 -12.84
CA SER A 61 -6.78 10.22 -13.88
C SER A 61 -5.71 9.16 -13.60
#